data_AF-A0A5E4DC63-F1
#
_entry.id   AF-A0A5E4DC63-F1
#
_cell.length_a   1.000
_cell.length_b   1.000
_cell.length_c   1.000
_cell.angle_alpha   90.00
_cell.angle_beta   90.00
_cell.angle_gamma   90.00
#
_symmetry.space_group_name_H-M   'P 1'
#
loop_
_entity.id
_entity.type
_entity.pdbx_description
1 polymer ?
#
loop_
_entity_poly.entity_id
_entity_poly.type
_entity_poly.pdbx_seq_one_letter_code
_entity_poly.pdbx_strand_id
1 'polypeptide(L)'
;MLLVLLSLAALCWSAMLGEPTIQCGSETGLSPEWMVQHNLTPGDLRDLRVELAKTSAATEDYSILMNISWILRADASIRLLKATKICVTGKNNFQSYACVRCNYTKAFQSQTRPSGGKWTFSYVGFPVELSTLYLIGAHNIPNANMNEDSPSLSVNFTSPGCLDHIMKYKKKCIKAGSLWDPNITACKKNEKMVEVNFTTSSLGNRYTVLIQQSTRIWFSQVFEVLLSLVPLSSPPSSTSSFLILLKEKA
;
A
#
# COMPACT_ATOMS: atom_id res chain seq x y z
N MET A 1 21.14 -42.99 59.95
CA MET A 1 21.69 -43.00 58.58
C MET A 1 20.55 -42.73 57.62
N LEU A 2 20.34 -41.46 57.25
CA LEU A 2 19.35 -41.06 56.25
C LEU A 2 20.08 -40.11 55.28
N LEU A 3 20.49 -40.64 54.12
CA LEU A 3 21.12 -39.86 53.05
C LEU A 3 20.01 -39.07 52.34
N VAL A 4 20.05 -37.75 52.49
CA VAL A 4 19.22 -36.83 51.70
C VAL A 4 19.99 -36.51 50.41
N LEU A 5 19.50 -37.04 49.29
CA LEU A 5 19.95 -36.70 47.94
C LEU A 5 19.51 -35.27 47.60
N LEU A 6 20.46 -34.34 47.55
CA LEU A 6 20.27 -33.01 46.96
C LEU A 6 20.40 -33.10 45.44
N SER A 7 19.26 -33.20 44.75
CA SER A 7 19.19 -33.02 43.30
C SER A 7 19.30 -31.53 42.97
N LEU A 8 20.47 -31.11 42.47
CA LEU A 8 20.64 -29.83 41.78
C LEU A 8 19.93 -29.89 40.44
N ALA A 9 18.63 -29.60 40.43
CA ALA A 9 17.93 -29.22 39.20
C ALA A 9 18.42 -27.82 38.82
N ALA A 10 19.43 -27.77 37.95
CA ALA A 10 19.78 -26.54 37.24
C ALA A 10 18.57 -26.14 36.40
N LEU A 11 17.78 -25.21 36.92
CA LEU A 11 16.82 -24.44 36.13
C LEU A 11 17.63 -23.71 35.06
N CYS A 12 17.74 -24.32 33.89
CA CYS A 12 18.16 -23.63 32.68
C CYS A 12 17.06 -22.63 32.34
N TRP A 13 17.05 -21.49 33.05
CA TRP A 13 16.40 -20.29 32.56
C TRP A 13 17.19 -19.87 31.33
N SER A 14 16.87 -20.47 30.19
CA SER A 14 17.04 -19.79 28.92
C SER A 14 16.20 -18.52 29.03
N ALA A 15 16.82 -17.43 29.46
CA ALA A 15 16.31 -16.11 29.18
C ALA A 15 16.11 -16.09 27.66
N MET A 16 14.86 -16.20 27.22
CA MET A 16 14.51 -15.95 25.83
C MET A 16 14.89 -14.50 25.58
N LEU A 17 16.12 -14.30 25.10
CA LEU A 17 16.58 -12.99 24.66
C LEU A 17 15.67 -12.64 23.48
N GLY A 18 14.69 -11.76 23.73
CA GLY A 18 13.70 -11.39 22.71
C GLY A 18 14.40 -10.94 21.43
N GLU A 19 13.89 -11.41 20.29
CA GLU A 19 14.39 -11.08 18.96
C GLU A 19 14.47 -9.55 18.76
N PRO A 20 15.49 -9.02 18.05
CA PRO A 20 15.56 -7.62 17.69
C PRO A 20 14.26 -7.17 17.00
N THR A 21 13.73 -6.04 17.45
CA THR A 21 12.60 -5.34 16.85
C THR A 21 13.07 -4.03 16.24
N ILE A 22 12.18 -3.32 15.55
CA ILE A 22 12.49 -2.00 14.98
C ILE A 22 11.72 -0.89 15.69
N GLN A 23 12.36 0.27 15.82
CA GLN A 23 11.73 1.53 16.21
C GLN A 23 11.99 2.55 15.10
N CYS A 24 10.93 2.95 14.41
CA CYS A 24 11.01 3.84 13.27
C CYS A 24 10.58 5.26 13.63
N GLY A 25 11.37 6.25 13.21
CA GLY A 25 11.06 7.67 13.34
C GLY A 25 11.34 8.42 12.05
N SER A 26 10.65 9.54 11.84
CA SER A 26 10.95 10.45 10.74
C SER A 26 12.38 10.97 10.87
N GLU A 27 13.17 10.88 9.79
CA GLU A 27 14.54 11.41 9.76
C GLU A 27 14.75 12.16 8.45
N THR A 28 14.86 13.47 8.53
CA THR A 28 15.18 14.33 7.38
C THR A 28 16.69 14.46 7.21
N GLY A 29 17.15 14.62 5.97
CA GLY A 29 18.57 14.82 5.66
C GLY A 29 19.41 13.54 5.70
N LEU A 30 20.72 13.67 5.91
CA LEU A 30 21.68 12.57 6.00
C LEU A 30 21.74 12.03 7.43
N SER A 31 21.98 10.73 7.59
CA SER A 31 22.17 10.13 8.91
C SER A 31 23.55 10.51 9.49
N PRO A 32 23.71 10.69 10.82
CA PRO A 32 24.98 11.12 11.40
C PRO A 32 26.18 10.25 11.04
N GLU A 33 25.95 8.95 10.82
CA GLU A 33 26.96 7.99 10.40
C GLU A 33 27.62 8.36 9.06
N TRP A 34 26.99 9.19 8.23
CA TRP A 34 27.59 9.68 6.98
C TRP A 34 28.79 10.60 7.20
N MET A 35 28.88 11.24 8.37
CA MET A 35 29.90 12.25 8.66
C MET A 35 31.21 11.64 9.21
N VAL A 36 31.25 10.32 9.38
CA VAL A 36 32.39 9.63 9.99
C VAL A 36 32.78 8.40 9.18
N GLN A 37 34.07 8.08 9.17
CA GLN A 37 34.59 6.87 8.56
C GLN A 37 34.36 5.68 9.49
N HIS A 38 33.95 4.55 8.93
CA HIS A 38 33.72 3.29 9.66
C HIS A 38 34.76 2.26 9.27
N ASN A 39 35.35 1.58 10.24
CA ASN A 39 36.28 0.48 9.94
C ASN A 39 35.59 -0.70 9.27
N LEU A 40 34.32 -0.93 9.60
CA LEU A 40 33.50 -2.00 9.04
C LEU A 40 32.07 -1.50 8.89
N THR A 41 31.42 -1.91 7.80
CA THR A 41 30.06 -1.50 7.44
C THR A 41 29.18 -2.74 7.21
N PRO A 42 27.87 -2.65 7.48
CA PRO A 42 26.94 -3.72 7.22
C PRO A 42 26.81 -3.97 5.72
N GLY A 43 26.40 -5.19 5.40
CA GLY A 43 26.06 -5.62 4.06
C GLY A 43 24.80 -4.99 3.52
N ASP A 44 24.56 -5.20 2.23
CA ASP A 44 23.33 -4.79 1.57
C ASP A 44 22.08 -5.49 2.13
N LEU A 45 20.94 -4.86 1.93
CA LEU A 45 19.63 -5.45 2.16
C LEU A 45 19.13 -6.19 0.91
N ARG A 46 18.24 -7.15 1.11
CA ARG A 46 17.67 -8.02 0.09
C ARG A 46 16.16 -7.92 0.09
N ASP A 47 15.55 -8.27 -1.05
CA ASP A 47 14.10 -8.42 -1.20
C ASP A 47 13.31 -7.23 -0.66
N LEU A 48 13.67 -6.00 -1.07
CA LEU A 48 12.87 -4.81 -0.79
C LEU A 48 11.54 -4.89 -1.56
N ARG A 49 10.43 -5.02 -0.83
CA ARG A 49 9.09 -5.18 -1.39
C ARG A 49 8.17 -4.09 -0.86
N VAL A 50 7.20 -3.71 -1.69
CA VAL A 50 6.21 -2.69 -1.37
C VAL A 50 4.83 -3.25 -1.63
N GLU A 51 4.00 -3.23 -0.61
CA GLU A 51 2.59 -3.60 -0.67
C GLU A 51 1.73 -2.45 -0.15
N LEU A 52 0.43 -2.48 -0.43
CA LEU A 52 -0.51 -1.52 0.12
C LEU A 52 -1.13 -2.07 1.39
N ALA A 53 -1.12 -1.27 2.45
CA ALA A 53 -1.81 -1.57 3.69
C ALA A 53 -2.98 -0.61 3.89
N LYS A 54 -4.12 -1.19 4.27
CA LYS A 54 -5.31 -0.47 4.68
C LYS A 54 -5.30 -0.34 6.20
N THR A 55 -5.28 0.89 6.70
CA THR A 55 -5.30 1.17 8.15
C THR A 55 -6.60 1.88 8.50
N SER A 56 -7.34 1.35 9.48
CA SER A 56 -8.55 2.00 10.01
C SER A 56 -8.17 3.04 11.06
N ALA A 57 -8.50 4.33 10.83
CA ALA A 57 -8.25 5.38 11.81
C ALA A 57 -9.46 5.68 12.73
N ALA A 58 -10.67 5.33 12.30
CA ALA A 58 -11.93 5.23 13.03
C ALA A 58 -12.98 4.76 12.01
N THR A 59 -14.23 4.49 12.41
CA THR A 59 -15.34 4.17 11.50
C THR A 59 -15.37 5.15 10.32
N GLU A 60 -15.12 4.63 9.11
CA GLU A 60 -15.21 5.26 7.78
C GLU A 60 -14.01 6.04 7.21
N ASP A 61 -12.98 6.38 7.99
CA ASP A 61 -11.77 7.02 7.43
C ASP A 61 -10.59 6.02 7.35
N TYR A 62 -10.46 5.39 6.17
CA TYR A 62 -9.33 4.53 5.85
C TYR A 62 -8.15 5.34 5.34
N SER A 63 -6.99 5.13 5.95
CA SER A 63 -5.71 5.55 5.41
C SER A 63 -5.08 4.40 4.63
N ILE A 64 -4.62 4.67 3.41
CA ILE A 64 -3.87 3.70 2.61
C ILE A 64 -2.41 4.11 2.64
N LEU A 65 -1.60 3.21 3.16
CA LEU A 65 -0.17 3.43 3.42
C LEU A 65 0.66 2.36 2.69
N MET A 66 1.91 2.66 2.39
CA MET A 66 2.86 1.66 1.91
C MET A 66 3.31 0.79 3.07
N ASN A 67 3.22 -0.52 2.89
CA ASN A 67 3.90 -1.53 3.67
C ASN A 67 5.19 -1.92 2.97
N ILE A 68 6.31 -1.42 3.47
CA ILE A 68 7.63 -1.66 2.89
C ILE A 68 8.30 -2.73 3.73
N SER A 69 8.64 -3.86 3.12
CA SER A 69 9.35 -4.95 3.78
C SER A 69 10.72 -5.18 3.16
N TRP A 70 11.67 -5.62 3.98
CA TRP A 70 13.03 -5.92 3.55
C TRP A 70 13.60 -7.09 4.35
N ILE A 71 14.60 -7.73 3.76
CA ILE A 71 15.33 -8.85 4.36
C ILE A 71 16.77 -8.44 4.57
N LEU A 72 17.34 -8.77 5.72
CA LEU A 72 18.76 -8.56 5.97
C LEU A 72 19.61 -9.68 5.37
N ARG A 73 20.78 -9.33 4.85
CA ARG A 73 21.76 -10.32 4.42
C ARG A 73 22.25 -11.14 5.62
N ALA A 74 22.25 -12.46 5.46
CA ALA A 74 22.70 -13.40 6.49
C ALA A 74 24.21 -13.60 6.39
N ASP A 75 24.99 -12.58 6.76
CA ASP A 75 26.45 -12.65 6.85
C ASP A 75 26.95 -12.07 8.17
N ALA A 76 28.27 -12.10 8.40
CA ALA A 76 28.85 -11.62 9.65
C ALA A 76 28.70 -10.10 9.87
N SER A 77 28.45 -9.32 8.82
CA SER A 77 28.36 -7.86 8.88
C SER A 77 27.10 -7.37 9.60
N ILE A 78 26.06 -8.22 9.71
CA ILE A 78 24.82 -7.91 10.45
C ILE A 78 25.07 -7.54 11.92
N ARG A 79 26.18 -7.96 12.50
CA ARG A 79 26.59 -7.60 13.87
C ARG A 79 26.86 -6.11 14.05
N LEU A 80 27.13 -5.40 12.95
CA LEU A 80 27.43 -3.97 12.92
C LEU A 80 26.20 -3.12 12.56
N LEU A 81 25.12 -3.77 12.13
CA LEU A 81 23.92 -3.11 11.68
C LEU A 81 23.19 -2.44 12.85
N LYS A 82 22.99 -1.13 12.74
CA LYS A 82 22.32 -0.30 13.76
C LYS A 82 20.91 0.08 13.35
N ALA A 83 20.71 0.39 12.07
CA ALA A 83 19.42 0.82 11.56
C ALA A 83 19.30 0.54 10.05
N THR A 84 18.08 0.64 9.54
CA THR A 84 17.82 0.77 8.11
C THR A 84 17.02 2.03 7.88
N LYS A 85 17.47 2.87 6.96
CA LYS A 85 16.77 4.08 6.55
C LYS A 85 16.05 3.84 5.24
N ILE A 86 14.78 4.22 5.20
CA ILE A 86 13.89 4.05 4.06
C ILE A 86 13.44 5.42 3.61
N CYS A 87 13.63 5.71 2.33
CA CYS A 87 13.26 6.97 1.71
C CYS A 87 12.33 6.70 0.53
N VAL A 88 11.21 7.41 0.49
CA VAL A 88 10.23 7.36 -0.59
C VAL A 88 10.26 8.68 -1.32
N THR A 89 10.39 8.63 -2.64
CA THR A 89 10.34 9.81 -3.52
C THR A 89 9.32 9.57 -4.61
N GLY A 90 8.29 10.40 -4.71
CA GLY A 90 7.39 10.41 -5.86
C GLY A 90 8.05 11.09 -7.04
N LYS A 91 8.09 10.39 -8.18
CA LYS A 91 8.87 10.81 -9.36
C LYS A 91 8.39 12.13 -9.99
N ASN A 92 7.13 12.48 -9.76
CA ASN A 92 6.49 13.68 -10.35
C ASN A 92 6.27 14.82 -9.34
N ASN A 93 6.71 14.67 -8.08
CA ASN A 93 6.57 15.73 -7.07
C ASN A 93 7.72 15.66 -6.05
N PHE A 94 8.69 16.55 -6.14
CA PHE A 94 9.81 16.62 -5.20
C PHE A 94 9.39 16.87 -3.73
N GLN A 95 8.18 17.41 -3.48
CA GLN A 95 7.62 17.53 -2.12
C GLN A 95 7.21 16.19 -1.50
N SER A 96 7.18 15.10 -2.28
CA SER A 96 6.85 13.76 -1.79
C SER A 96 8.08 12.97 -1.29
N TYR A 97 9.22 13.65 -1.09
CA TYR A 97 10.38 13.06 -0.43
C TYR A 97 10.12 12.93 1.08
N ALA A 98 10.09 11.70 1.57
CA ALA A 98 10.00 11.42 3.00
C ALA A 98 10.92 10.25 3.36
N CYS A 99 11.58 10.33 4.51
CA CYS A 99 12.42 9.26 5.01
C CYS A 99 12.08 8.90 6.45
N VAL A 100 12.22 7.62 6.77
CA VAL A 100 12.18 7.12 8.13
C VAL A 100 13.45 6.33 8.42
N ARG A 101 13.93 6.46 9.65
CA ARG A 101 15.01 5.64 10.19
C ARG A 101 14.43 4.60 11.13
N CYS A 102 14.60 3.33 10.80
CA CYS A 102 14.21 2.20 11.64
C CYS A 102 15.43 1.66 12.38
N ASN A 103 15.56 2.03 13.66
CA ASN A 103 16.61 1.54 14.54
C ASN A 103 16.30 0.13 15.03
N TYR A 104 17.29 -0.76 15.00
CA TYR A 104 17.16 -2.08 15.63
C TYR A 104 17.33 -1.95 17.13
N THR A 105 16.41 -2.54 17.90
CA THR A 105 16.39 -2.36 19.37
C THR A 105 17.56 -3.03 20.07
N LYS A 106 18.20 -4.01 19.43
CA LYS A 106 19.36 -4.75 19.94
C LYS A 106 20.28 -5.17 18.79
N ALA A 107 21.56 -5.37 19.11
CA ALA A 107 22.52 -5.93 18.16
C ALA A 107 22.22 -7.40 17.84
N PHE A 108 22.41 -7.80 16.58
CA PHE A 108 22.21 -9.17 16.12
C PHE A 108 23.33 -10.09 16.60
N GLN A 109 22.97 -11.17 17.30
CA GLN A 109 23.92 -12.17 17.79
C GLN A 109 24.22 -13.26 16.74
N SER A 110 23.27 -13.51 15.84
CA SER A 110 23.32 -14.53 14.80
C SER A 110 22.88 -13.96 13.44
N GLN A 111 23.37 -14.59 12.36
CA GLN A 111 23.06 -14.21 10.98
C GLN A 111 21.61 -14.50 10.59
N THR A 112 20.98 -15.43 11.30
CA THR A 112 19.59 -15.87 11.10
C THR A 112 18.84 -15.78 12.42
N ARG A 113 17.51 -15.77 12.34
CA ARG A 113 16.64 -15.86 13.51
C ARG A 113 16.89 -17.16 14.26
N PRO A 114 16.66 -17.21 15.59
CA PRO A 114 16.70 -18.44 16.36
C PRO A 114 15.79 -19.55 15.79
N SER A 115 14.70 -19.17 15.13
CA SER A 115 13.79 -20.07 14.41
C SER A 115 14.33 -20.61 13.07
N GLY A 116 15.53 -20.23 12.65
CA GLY A 116 16.17 -20.66 11.39
C GLY A 116 15.83 -19.81 10.17
N GLY A 117 14.91 -18.84 10.29
CA GLY A 117 14.54 -17.93 9.20
C GLY A 117 15.52 -16.78 8.99
N LYS A 118 15.43 -16.11 7.83
CA LYS A 118 16.11 -14.83 7.59
C LYS A 118 15.50 -13.73 8.46
N TRP A 119 16.28 -12.71 8.78
CA TRP A 119 15.77 -11.51 9.44
C TRP A 119 14.94 -10.69 8.46
N THR A 120 13.66 -10.51 8.76
CA THR A 120 12.71 -9.80 7.92
C THR A 120 12.00 -8.75 8.74
N PHE A 121 11.90 -7.54 8.20
CA PHE A 121 11.28 -6.40 8.85
C PHE A 121 10.34 -5.69 7.87
N SER A 122 9.39 -4.96 8.42
CA SER A 122 8.44 -4.19 7.64
C SER A 122 8.05 -2.89 8.34
N TYR A 123 7.83 -1.84 7.57
CA TYR A 123 7.35 -0.56 8.04
C TYR A 123 6.12 -0.10 7.25
N VAL A 124 5.08 0.28 7.98
CA VAL A 124 3.84 0.86 7.43
C VAL A 124 3.75 2.31 7.89
N GLY A 125 3.71 3.26 6.95
CA GLY A 125 3.65 4.67 7.35
C GLY A 125 3.64 5.70 6.22
N PHE A 126 4.13 5.35 5.03
CA PHE A 126 4.17 6.32 3.93
C PHE A 126 2.81 6.45 3.24
N PRO A 127 2.26 7.67 3.09
CA PRO A 127 1.01 7.88 2.38
C PRO A 127 1.15 7.60 0.88
N VAL A 128 0.08 7.09 0.27
CA VAL A 128 0.06 6.69 -1.15
C VAL A 128 -0.92 7.52 -1.94
N GLU A 129 -0.49 8.17 -3.01
CA GLU A 129 -1.35 8.85 -3.99
C GLU A 129 -1.80 7.90 -5.11
N LEU A 130 -2.84 8.26 -5.85
CA LEU A 130 -3.38 7.43 -6.93
C LEU A 130 -2.48 7.46 -8.16
N SER A 131 -2.34 6.33 -8.86
CA SER A 131 -1.67 6.24 -10.17
C SER A 131 -0.30 6.95 -10.20
N THR A 132 0.47 6.82 -9.12
CA THR A 132 1.70 7.58 -8.90
C THR A 132 2.89 6.63 -8.87
N LEU A 133 3.95 6.99 -9.59
CA LEU A 133 5.22 6.27 -9.60
C LEU A 133 6.13 6.78 -8.48
N TYR A 134 6.56 5.87 -7.63
CA TYR A 134 7.47 6.09 -6.52
C TYR A 134 8.79 5.35 -6.74
N LEU A 135 9.88 5.96 -6.30
CA LEU A 135 11.16 5.31 -6.06
C LEU A 135 11.31 5.12 -4.55
N ILE A 136 11.44 3.86 -4.13
CA ILE A 136 11.67 3.49 -2.73
C ILE A 136 13.12 3.06 -2.62
N GLY A 137 13.91 3.82 -1.87
CA GLY A 137 15.28 3.46 -1.53
C GLY A 137 15.35 3.04 -0.07
N ALA A 138 16.11 1.99 0.22
CA ALA A 138 16.47 1.61 1.57
C ALA A 138 17.98 1.41 1.66
N HIS A 139 18.59 1.78 2.77
CA HIS A 139 20.01 1.53 3.03
C HIS A 139 20.26 1.22 4.49
N ASN A 140 21.22 0.33 4.72
CA ASN A 140 21.67 -0.06 6.05
C ASN A 140 22.62 0.99 6.65
N ILE A 141 22.59 1.09 7.98
CA ILE A 141 23.37 2.05 8.76
C ILE A 141 24.24 1.28 9.77
N PRO A 142 25.55 1.59 9.91
CA PRO A 142 26.27 2.68 9.24
C PRO A 142 26.36 2.51 7.72
N ASN A 143 26.45 3.62 6.99
CA ASN A 143 26.64 3.60 5.54
C ASN A 143 28.09 3.21 5.19
N ALA A 144 28.29 2.77 3.94
CA ALA A 144 29.63 2.57 3.37
C ALA A 144 30.46 3.86 3.41
N ASN A 145 31.79 3.71 3.49
CA ASN A 145 32.69 4.86 3.36
C ASN A 145 32.66 5.40 1.93
N MET A 146 33.23 6.60 1.74
CA MET A 146 33.37 7.19 0.42
C MET A 146 34.17 6.24 -0.50
N ASN A 147 33.64 6.00 -1.71
CA ASN A 147 34.17 5.10 -2.74
C ASN A 147 34.05 3.60 -2.43
N GLU A 148 33.30 3.21 -1.40
CA GLU A 148 32.92 1.82 -1.15
C GLU A 148 31.50 1.52 -1.69
N ASP A 149 31.18 0.23 -1.82
CA ASP A 149 29.85 -0.22 -2.24
C ASP A 149 28.79 0.15 -1.20
N SER A 150 27.80 0.93 -1.60
CA SER A 150 26.70 1.33 -0.72
C SER A 150 25.82 0.13 -0.34
N PRO A 151 25.53 -0.11 0.96
CA PRO A 151 24.65 -1.20 1.39
C PRO A 151 23.17 -0.80 1.21
N SER A 152 22.79 -0.48 -0.02
CA SER A 152 21.49 0.06 -0.39
C SER A 152 20.82 -0.73 -1.50
N LEU A 153 19.50 -0.66 -1.53
CA LEU A 153 18.66 -1.24 -2.57
C LEU A 153 17.53 -0.25 -2.88
N SER A 154 17.12 -0.18 -4.14
CA SER A 154 15.97 0.62 -4.53
C SER A 154 15.05 -0.13 -5.48
N VAL A 155 13.76 0.17 -5.39
CA VAL A 155 12.71 -0.41 -6.24
C VAL A 155 11.73 0.66 -6.68
N ASN A 156 11.21 0.48 -7.89
CA ASN A 156 10.10 1.29 -8.40
C ASN A 156 8.77 0.67 -7.97
N PHE A 157 7.84 1.50 -7.52
CA PHE A 157 6.48 1.09 -7.18
C PHE A 157 5.49 2.07 -7.80
N THR A 158 4.53 1.54 -8.57
CA THR A 158 3.43 2.34 -9.11
C THR A 158 2.17 2.02 -8.34
N SER A 159 1.61 3.01 -7.65
CA SER A 159 0.34 2.84 -6.97
C SER A 159 -0.81 2.68 -7.98
N PRO A 160 -1.78 1.79 -7.72
CA PRO A 160 -2.91 1.60 -8.63
C PRO A 160 -3.95 2.71 -8.51
N GLY A 161 -4.92 2.69 -9.43
CA GLY A 161 -6.07 3.59 -9.43
C GLY A 161 -7.23 3.10 -8.56
N CYS A 162 -8.37 3.77 -8.65
CA CYS A 162 -9.55 3.50 -7.80
C CYS A 162 -10.25 2.16 -8.04
N LEU A 163 -9.91 1.43 -9.10
CA LEU A 163 -10.45 0.09 -9.37
C LEU A 163 -9.74 -1.00 -8.57
N ASP A 164 -8.58 -0.71 -7.98
CA ASP A 164 -7.89 -1.67 -7.14
C ASP A 164 -8.66 -1.93 -5.83
N HIS A 165 -8.64 -3.18 -5.40
CA HIS A 165 -9.38 -3.69 -4.26
C HIS A 165 -9.03 -3.02 -2.92
N ILE A 166 -7.84 -2.44 -2.80
CA ILE A 166 -7.40 -1.65 -1.63
C ILE A 166 -7.66 -0.17 -1.90
N MET A 167 -7.21 0.35 -3.05
CA MET A 167 -7.29 1.79 -3.38
C MET A 167 -8.72 2.33 -3.49
N LYS A 168 -9.73 1.50 -3.78
CA LYS A 168 -11.15 1.91 -3.77
C LYS A 168 -11.58 2.53 -2.43
N TYR A 169 -10.90 2.21 -1.32
CA TYR A 169 -11.22 2.79 -0.03
C TYR A 169 -10.55 4.16 0.23
N LYS A 170 -9.71 4.67 -0.69
CA LYS A 170 -9.12 6.02 -0.52
C LYS A 170 -10.23 7.06 -0.66
N LYS A 171 -10.21 8.09 0.20
CA LYS A 171 -11.20 9.18 0.21
C LYS A 171 -11.51 9.79 -1.16
N LYS A 172 -10.49 9.99 -2.00
CA LYS A 172 -10.65 10.51 -3.37
C LYS A 172 -11.44 9.53 -4.28
N CYS A 173 -11.22 8.23 -4.12
CA CYS A 173 -11.94 7.18 -4.84
C CYS A 173 -13.37 7.01 -4.34
N ILE A 174 -13.60 7.05 -3.03
CA ILE A 174 -14.95 6.99 -2.45
C ILE A 174 -15.79 8.16 -2.97
N LYS A 175 -15.24 9.38 -2.95
CA LYS A 175 -15.88 10.58 -3.51
C LYS A 175 -16.20 10.44 -5.00
N ALA A 176 -15.38 9.71 -5.75
CA ALA A 176 -15.60 9.41 -7.17
C ALA A 176 -16.58 8.24 -7.40
N GLY A 177 -17.07 7.56 -6.35
CA GLY A 177 -18.03 6.46 -6.48
C GLY A 177 -17.40 5.07 -6.60
N SER A 178 -16.14 4.87 -6.23
CA SER A 178 -15.50 3.53 -6.30
C SER A 178 -16.16 2.44 -5.43
N LEU A 179 -16.96 2.84 -4.42
CA LEU A 179 -17.76 1.92 -3.59
C LEU A 179 -19.24 1.89 -4.00
N TRP A 180 -19.61 2.64 -5.03
CA TRP A 180 -20.98 2.68 -5.52
C TRP A 180 -21.20 1.49 -6.46
N ASP A 181 -22.10 0.60 -6.05
CA ASP A 181 -22.62 -0.46 -6.89
C ASP A 181 -24.04 -0.10 -7.35
N PRO A 182 -24.22 0.32 -8.61
CA PRO A 182 -25.49 0.83 -9.11
C PRO A 182 -26.55 -0.24 -9.40
N ASN A 183 -26.23 -1.55 -9.32
CA ASN A 183 -27.16 -2.66 -9.63
C ASN A 183 -28.07 -2.38 -10.86
N ILE A 184 -27.43 -2.07 -11.99
CA ILE A 184 -28.13 -1.52 -13.16
C ILE A 184 -28.94 -2.62 -13.85
N THR A 185 -30.20 -2.33 -14.14
CA THR A 185 -31.08 -3.15 -14.96
C THR A 185 -31.65 -2.33 -16.11
N ALA A 186 -31.84 -2.97 -17.26
CA ALA A 186 -32.35 -2.32 -18.47
C ALA A 186 -33.36 -3.21 -19.19
N CYS A 187 -34.54 -2.66 -19.46
CA CYS A 187 -35.64 -3.37 -20.08
C CYS A 187 -36.18 -2.57 -21.28
N LYS A 188 -36.28 -3.21 -22.44
CA LYS A 188 -36.95 -2.63 -23.61
C LYS A 188 -38.45 -2.57 -23.32
N LYS A 189 -39.01 -1.37 -23.16
CA LYS A 189 -40.47 -1.16 -23.01
C LYS A 189 -41.18 -1.30 -24.34
N ASN A 190 -40.62 -0.70 -25.38
CA ASN A 190 -41.17 -0.73 -26.74
C ASN A 190 -40.06 -0.47 -27.78
N GLU A 191 -40.42 -0.34 -29.05
CA GLU A 191 -39.49 -0.06 -30.15
C GLU A 191 -38.75 1.28 -30.02
N LYS A 192 -39.18 2.20 -29.17
CA LYS A 192 -38.58 3.54 -29.06
C LYS A 192 -38.19 3.89 -27.63
N MET A 193 -38.12 2.92 -26.72
CA MET A 193 -37.98 3.21 -25.30
C MET A 193 -37.31 2.09 -24.53
N VAL A 194 -36.31 2.48 -23.76
CA VAL A 194 -35.64 1.61 -22.79
C VAL A 194 -35.86 2.21 -21.40
N GLU A 195 -36.34 1.37 -20.50
CA GLU A 195 -36.41 1.65 -19.07
C GLU A 195 -35.10 1.20 -18.44
N VAL A 196 -34.45 2.10 -17.71
CA VAL A 196 -33.21 1.83 -17.00
C VAL A 196 -33.42 2.14 -15.52
N ASN A 197 -33.14 1.16 -14.68
CA ASN A 197 -33.25 1.24 -13.23
C ASN A 197 -31.88 0.99 -12.61
N PHE A 198 -31.52 1.80 -11.61
CA PHE A 198 -30.24 1.74 -10.91
C PHE A 198 -30.39 2.32 -9.50
N THR A 199 -29.52 1.88 -8.59
CA THR A 199 -29.41 2.45 -7.25
C THR A 199 -28.55 3.72 -7.30
N THR A 200 -29.03 4.80 -6.69
CA THR A 200 -28.29 6.05 -6.59
C THR A 200 -27.23 5.98 -5.47
N SER A 201 -26.20 6.80 -5.56
CA SER A 201 -25.19 6.97 -4.52
C SER A 201 -25.51 8.20 -3.67
N SER A 202 -25.35 8.10 -2.35
CA SER A 202 -25.48 9.24 -1.42
C SER A 202 -24.50 10.40 -1.71
N LEU A 203 -23.44 10.15 -2.48
CA LEU A 203 -22.40 11.12 -2.82
C LEU A 203 -22.60 11.79 -4.19
N GLY A 204 -23.70 11.55 -4.90
CA GLY A 204 -23.97 12.20 -6.18
C GLY A 204 -25.43 12.51 -6.38
N ASN A 205 -25.68 13.67 -6.97
CA ASN A 205 -26.99 14.26 -7.20
C ASN A 205 -27.38 14.28 -8.69
N ARG A 206 -26.42 14.05 -9.61
CA ARG A 206 -26.66 14.02 -11.05
C ARG A 206 -26.10 12.75 -11.68
N TYR A 207 -26.89 12.15 -12.57
CA TYR A 207 -26.53 10.94 -13.29
C TYR A 207 -26.82 11.13 -14.78
N THR A 208 -25.94 10.60 -15.62
CA THR A 208 -26.14 10.55 -17.07
C THR A 208 -26.19 9.08 -17.49
N VAL A 209 -27.29 8.69 -18.09
CA VAL A 209 -27.47 7.36 -18.67
C VAL A 209 -27.13 7.46 -20.14
N LEU A 210 -26.12 6.73 -20.60
CA LEU A 210 -25.73 6.62 -22.01
C LEU A 210 -26.10 5.23 -22.53
N ILE A 211 -26.89 5.18 -23.59
CA ILE A 211 -27.20 3.97 -24.33
C ILE A 211 -26.47 4.06 -25.68
N GLN A 212 -25.61 3.10 -25.99
CA GLN A 212 -24.94 3.02 -27.27
C GLN A 212 -25.43 1.78 -28.04
N GLN A 213 -25.82 1.96 -29.30
CA GLN A 213 -26.12 0.88 -30.24
C GLN A 213 -25.31 1.12 -31.51
N SER A 214 -24.33 0.26 -31.77
CA SER A 214 -23.38 0.43 -32.88
C SER A 214 -22.74 1.84 -32.84
N THR A 215 -23.03 2.71 -33.82
CA THR A 215 -22.52 4.09 -33.92
C THR A 215 -23.42 5.15 -33.30
N ARG A 216 -24.63 4.80 -32.83
CA ARG A 216 -25.59 5.75 -32.25
C ARG A 216 -25.48 5.76 -30.73
N ILE A 217 -25.46 6.96 -30.16
CA ILE A 217 -25.42 7.21 -28.71
C ILE A 217 -26.66 8.03 -28.34
N TRP A 218 -27.44 7.56 -27.39
CA TRP A 218 -28.52 8.29 -26.74
C TRP A 218 -28.14 8.57 -25.29
N PHE A 219 -28.54 9.73 -24.77
CA PHE A 219 -28.28 10.09 -23.39
C PHE A 219 -29.51 10.66 -22.71
N SER A 220 -29.61 10.43 -21.40
CA SER A 220 -30.62 11.06 -20.55
C SER A 220 -29.97 11.52 -19.24
N GLN A 221 -30.34 12.70 -18.77
CA GLN A 221 -29.89 13.24 -17.49
C GLN A 221 -30.95 12.99 -16.43
N VAL A 222 -30.52 12.50 -15.29
CA VAL A 222 -31.38 12.11 -14.17
C VAL A 222 -30.91 12.83 -12.92
N PHE A 223 -31.85 13.52 -12.27
CA PHE A 223 -31.66 14.17 -10.98
C PHE A 223 -32.47 13.38 -9.96
N GLU A 224 -31.82 12.80 -8.95
CA GLU A 224 -32.45 12.11 -7.81
C GLU A 224 -33.71 11.25 -8.11
N VAL A 225 -33.66 10.29 -9.03
CA VAL A 225 -34.74 9.29 -9.21
C VAL A 225 -34.16 7.88 -9.45
N LEU A 226 -34.84 6.87 -8.87
CA LEU A 226 -34.57 5.41 -9.01
C LEU A 226 -34.87 4.82 -10.41
N LEU A 227 -35.47 5.60 -11.30
CA LEU A 227 -35.98 5.14 -12.59
C LEU A 227 -35.76 6.22 -13.64
N SER A 228 -35.17 5.81 -14.77
CA SER A 228 -34.94 6.68 -15.92
C SER A 228 -35.51 6.06 -17.19
N LEU A 229 -36.15 6.91 -17.98
CA LEU A 229 -36.72 6.54 -19.27
C LEU A 229 -35.92 7.22 -20.36
N VAL A 230 -35.34 6.42 -21.25
CA VAL A 230 -34.52 6.92 -22.37
C VAL A 230 -35.29 6.71 -23.68
N PRO A 231 -35.78 7.78 -24.32
CA PRO A 231 -36.40 7.69 -25.64
C PRO A 231 -35.35 7.41 -26.71
N LEU A 232 -35.64 6.44 -27.59
CA LEU A 232 -34.82 6.05 -28.73
C LEU A 232 -35.46 6.58 -30.02
N SER A 233 -34.63 7.16 -30.89
CA SER A 233 -35.04 7.60 -32.23
C SER A 233 -35.25 6.44 -33.22
N SER A 234 -34.82 5.22 -32.87
CA SER A 234 -34.95 4.00 -33.69
C SER A 234 -34.95 2.73 -32.83
N PRO A 235 -35.57 1.62 -33.29
CA PRO A 235 -35.61 0.37 -32.54
C PRO A 235 -34.25 -0.24 -32.22
N PRO A 236 -34.02 -0.67 -30.96
CA PRO A 236 -32.83 -1.40 -30.61
C PRO A 236 -32.89 -2.78 -31.27
N SER A 237 -31.91 -3.05 -32.13
CA SER A 237 -31.63 -4.35 -32.75
C SER A 237 -31.07 -5.29 -31.68
N SER A 238 -31.34 -6.58 -31.80
CA SER A 238 -30.94 -7.64 -30.85
C SER A 238 -29.42 -7.84 -30.68
N THR A 239 -28.59 -7.05 -31.35
CA THR A 239 -27.13 -7.20 -31.38
C THR A 239 -26.43 -5.94 -30.85
N SER A 240 -25.77 -6.11 -29.70
CA SER A 240 -24.82 -5.22 -29.02
C SER A 240 -25.29 -3.79 -28.73
N SER A 241 -26.01 -3.63 -27.62
CA SER A 241 -26.17 -2.34 -26.94
C SER A 241 -25.37 -2.30 -25.64
N PHE A 242 -24.64 -1.21 -25.40
CA PHE A 242 -23.93 -0.97 -24.14
C PHE A 242 -24.63 0.14 -23.37
N LEU A 243 -24.77 -0.06 -22.06
CA LEU A 243 -25.32 0.93 -21.14
C LEU A 243 -24.17 1.43 -20.25
N ILE A 244 -23.94 2.74 -20.28
CA ILE A 244 -22.92 3.39 -19.44
C ILE A 244 -23.66 4.38 -18.54
N LEU A 245 -23.55 4.18 -17.23
CA LEU A 245 -24.08 5.09 -16.23
C LEU A 245 -22.93 5.97 -15.70
N LEU A 246 -22.96 7.25 -16.03
CA LEU A 246 -22.00 8.21 -15.51
C LEU A 246 -22.61 8.93 -14.32
N LYS A 247 -21.93 8.87 -13.18
CA LYS A 247 -22.26 9.70 -12.02
C LYS A 247 -21.50 11.01 -12.15
N GLU A 248 -22.22 12.11 -12.03
CA GLU A 248 -21.65 13.44 -12.02
C GLU A 248 -21.82 14.05 -10.65
N LYS A 249 -20.82 14.81 -10.24
CA LYS A 249 -20.79 15.47 -8.95
C LYS A 249 -21.11 16.94 -9.14
N ALA A 250 -21.92 17.52 -8.26
CA ALA A 250 -21.91 18.97 -8.04
C ALA A 250 -20.62 19.39 -7.32
#